data_AF-A0A3N5T2A8-F1
#
_entry.id   AF-A0A3N5T2A8-F1
#
_cell.length_a   1.000
_cell.length_b   1.000
_cell.length_c   1.000
_cell.angle_alpha   90.00
_cell.angle_beta   90.00
_cell.angle_gamma   90.00
#
_symmetry.space_group_name_H-M   'P 1'
#
loop_
_entity.id
_entity.type
_entity.pdbx_description
1 polymer ?
#
loop_
_entity_poly.entity_id
_entity_poly.type
_entity_poly.pdbx_seq_one_letter_code
_entity_poly.pdbx_strand_id
1 'polypeptide(L)'
;DEGLSQTFVCWNRQGHGLVDMLRGIAQSCDVYFYQVGGGNPNVSTSTLREGGLGVFDLYRWGTAFGVGSELGVELPGELAGRMPERQWKRRNRGESWSTGDTYNAAFGQGYVTVTPLQLINAVAALANGGTLYQPTIVQNLQDANGNIIQEFKPRIARTIMPKPGEEIVLLLQEDMLINGANSLACRCEDTSEWYDPALCDPENYVGQYNSDPTDDAEDDEVAEADIVRYRVNVPYNYPFNAGICDELEFNDLGRESLFQRGHGYFPPYASADTISWLQRGMREVVISGTSSEAAMISLESDAMPLPYVNEAGKTGTAEYCDDIAFPLGLCVQGQWPSHGWYVGYAPYENPEIMVIAFIYNGGEGALVATPIVREVMNAYFTLKAQRGQQ
;
A
#
# COMPACT_ATOMS: atom_id res chain seq x y z
N ASP A 1 -13.47 -13.95 -23.12
CA ASP A 1 -14.78 -14.49 -23.55
C ASP A 1 -15.73 -13.32 -23.70
N GLU A 2 -16.10 -12.95 -24.93
CA GLU A 2 -16.90 -11.73 -25.19
C GLU A 2 -18.27 -11.75 -24.47
N GLY A 3 -18.81 -12.94 -24.23
CA GLY A 3 -20.07 -13.15 -23.51
C GLY A 3 -20.02 -12.87 -22.00
N LEU A 4 -18.83 -12.71 -21.42
CA LEU A 4 -18.60 -12.34 -20.01
C LEU A 4 -18.03 -10.92 -19.87
N SER A 5 -17.97 -10.16 -20.97
CA SER A 5 -17.42 -8.80 -20.95
C SER A 5 -18.38 -7.83 -20.23
N GLN A 6 -17.84 -7.05 -19.29
CA GLN A 6 -18.56 -6.00 -18.58
C GLN A 6 -17.92 -4.65 -18.91
N THR A 7 -18.76 -3.63 -19.06
CA THR A 7 -18.27 -2.25 -19.17
C THR A 7 -17.86 -1.74 -17.80
N PHE A 8 -16.59 -1.39 -17.66
CA PHE A 8 -16.06 -0.67 -16.50
C PHE A 8 -16.18 0.83 -16.74
N VAL A 9 -16.64 1.55 -15.72
CA VAL A 9 -17.09 2.95 -15.82
C VAL A 9 -16.47 3.77 -14.71
N CYS A 10 -16.25 5.05 -14.96
CA CYS A 10 -15.80 5.98 -13.93
C CYS A 10 -16.97 6.38 -13.02
N TRP A 11 -16.66 6.79 -11.78
CA TRP A 11 -17.58 7.48 -10.88
C TRP A 11 -18.19 8.72 -11.57
N ASN A 12 -17.37 9.47 -12.31
CA ASN A 12 -17.85 10.55 -13.16
C ASN A 12 -18.39 10.00 -14.49
N ARG A 13 -19.72 9.96 -14.62
CA ARG A 13 -20.42 9.43 -15.80
C ARG A 13 -20.21 10.24 -17.08
N GLN A 14 -19.78 11.50 -16.97
CA GLN A 14 -19.42 12.33 -18.13
C GLN A 14 -17.98 12.09 -18.57
N GLY A 15 -17.18 11.39 -17.76
CA GLY A 15 -15.76 11.15 -17.98
C GLY A 15 -14.88 12.36 -17.66
N HIS A 16 -13.57 12.12 -17.59
CA HIS A 16 -12.56 13.14 -17.28
C HIS A 16 -11.82 13.68 -18.53
N GLY A 17 -12.24 13.27 -19.74
CA GLY A 17 -11.57 13.64 -20.99
C GLY A 17 -10.18 13.01 -21.12
N LEU A 18 -9.20 13.77 -21.63
CA LEU A 18 -7.80 13.35 -21.65
C LEU A 18 -7.20 13.45 -20.24
N VAL A 19 -6.62 12.33 -19.77
CA VAL A 19 -6.13 12.16 -18.40
C VAL A 19 -4.69 11.64 -18.45
N ASP A 20 -3.77 12.42 -17.88
CA ASP A 20 -2.42 11.97 -17.55
C ASP A 20 -2.37 11.43 -16.11
N MET A 21 -1.19 11.05 -15.63
CA MET A 21 -1.02 10.49 -14.29
C MET A 21 -1.43 11.47 -13.18
N LEU A 22 -1.01 12.74 -13.26
CA LEU A 22 -1.34 13.73 -12.24
C LEU A 22 -2.85 13.95 -12.17
N ARG A 23 -3.50 14.14 -13.32
CA ARG A 23 -4.96 14.29 -13.38
C ARG A 23 -5.68 13.02 -12.96
N GLY A 24 -5.14 11.84 -13.28
CA GLY A 24 -5.66 10.55 -12.86
C GLY A 24 -5.72 10.42 -11.34
N ILE A 25 -4.64 10.81 -10.66
CA ILE A 25 -4.57 10.86 -9.19
C ILE A 25 -5.50 11.96 -8.64
N ALA A 26 -5.41 13.18 -9.17
CA ALA A 26 -6.16 14.35 -8.70
C ALA A 26 -7.68 14.15 -8.77
N GLN A 27 -8.17 13.63 -9.89
CA GLN A 27 -9.60 13.41 -10.13
C GLN A 27 -10.06 11.99 -9.73
N SER A 28 -9.15 11.18 -9.18
CA SER A 28 -9.43 9.79 -8.81
C SER A 28 -10.09 9.01 -9.96
N CYS A 29 -9.53 9.10 -11.17
CA CYS A 29 -10.17 8.59 -12.38
C CYS A 29 -10.07 7.06 -12.48
N ASP A 30 -11.16 6.33 -12.25
CA ASP A 30 -11.16 4.86 -12.27
C ASP A 30 -10.71 4.31 -13.63
N VAL A 31 -11.20 4.92 -14.72
CA VAL A 31 -10.85 4.50 -16.10
C VAL A 31 -9.36 4.65 -16.38
N TYR A 32 -8.67 5.60 -15.75
CA TYR A 32 -7.21 5.69 -15.84
C TYR A 32 -6.56 4.49 -15.16
N PHE A 33 -6.96 4.17 -13.92
CA PHE A 33 -6.37 3.06 -13.15
C PHE A 33 -6.76 1.67 -13.67
N TYR A 34 -7.94 1.49 -14.27
CA TYR A 34 -8.29 0.26 -15.00
C TYR A 34 -7.29 0.01 -16.12
N GLN A 35 -7.01 1.03 -16.94
CA GLN A 35 -6.09 0.91 -18.06
C GLN A 35 -4.65 0.66 -17.60
N VAL A 36 -4.17 1.41 -16.60
CA VAL A 36 -2.83 1.18 -16.03
C VAL A 36 -2.73 -0.22 -15.42
N GLY A 37 -3.75 -0.66 -14.70
CA GLY A 37 -3.78 -1.95 -14.00
C GLY A 37 -3.87 -3.15 -14.92
N GLY A 38 -4.91 -3.25 -15.75
CA GLY A 38 -5.17 -4.43 -16.58
C GLY A 38 -5.03 -4.22 -18.09
N GLY A 39 -4.55 -3.05 -18.53
CA GLY A 39 -4.29 -2.73 -19.92
C GLY A 39 -5.52 -2.25 -20.69
N ASN A 40 -5.25 -1.71 -21.88
CA ASN A 40 -6.26 -1.36 -22.88
C ASN A 40 -5.70 -1.59 -24.29
N PRO A 41 -6.23 -2.56 -25.05
CA PRO A 41 -5.71 -2.88 -26.39
C PRO A 41 -5.92 -1.75 -27.41
N ASN A 42 -6.77 -0.76 -27.09
CA ASN A 42 -7.01 0.39 -27.97
C ASN A 42 -6.00 1.53 -27.76
N VAL A 43 -5.11 1.43 -26.76
CA VAL A 43 -4.07 2.42 -26.50
C VAL A 43 -2.74 1.87 -27.00
N SER A 44 -1.96 2.72 -27.69
CA SER A 44 -0.63 2.33 -28.20
C SER A 44 0.28 1.82 -27.09
N THR A 45 1.05 0.77 -27.38
CA THR A 45 2.07 0.22 -26.48
C THR A 45 3.19 1.20 -26.15
N SER A 46 3.36 2.24 -26.97
CA SER A 46 4.26 3.37 -26.70
C SER A 46 3.77 4.29 -25.57
N THR A 47 2.50 4.19 -25.17
CA THR A 47 1.89 5.03 -24.13
C THR A 47 1.51 4.18 -22.91
N LEU A 48 0.91 3.02 -23.14
CA LEU A 48 0.47 2.11 -22.09
C LEU A 48 1.04 0.73 -22.38
N ARG A 49 1.74 0.15 -21.41
CA ARG A 49 2.24 -1.22 -21.49
C ARG A 49 1.12 -2.18 -21.89
N GLU A 50 1.42 -3.10 -22.82
CA GLU A 50 0.50 -4.17 -23.21
C GLU A 50 0.09 -4.99 -21.98
N GLY A 51 -1.21 -5.17 -21.78
CA GLY A 51 -1.77 -5.86 -20.60
C GLY A 51 -1.68 -5.08 -19.27
N GLY A 52 -1.17 -3.83 -19.28
CA GLY A 52 -1.01 -3.01 -18.08
C GLY A 52 0.05 -3.56 -17.12
N LEU A 53 -0.09 -3.24 -15.83
CA LEU A 53 0.73 -3.80 -14.76
C LEU A 53 0.47 -5.30 -14.55
N GLY A 54 -0.80 -5.71 -14.60
CA GLY A 54 -1.24 -7.05 -14.25
C GLY A 54 -1.27 -7.30 -12.73
N VAL A 55 -1.95 -8.37 -12.31
CA VAL A 55 -2.11 -8.72 -10.89
C VAL A 55 -0.78 -8.98 -10.18
N PHE A 56 0.24 -9.47 -10.87
CA PHE A 56 1.54 -9.74 -10.26
C PHE A 56 2.26 -8.46 -9.82
N ASP A 57 2.37 -7.46 -10.70
CA ASP A 57 3.01 -6.20 -10.34
C ASP A 57 2.16 -5.44 -9.31
N LEU A 58 0.82 -5.53 -9.38
CA LEU A 58 -0.05 -4.99 -8.34
C LEU A 58 0.19 -5.67 -7.00
N TYR A 59 0.28 -7.00 -6.95
CA TYR A 59 0.57 -7.75 -5.74
C TYR A 59 1.92 -7.34 -5.14
N ARG A 60 2.99 -7.36 -5.95
CA ARG A 60 4.34 -6.95 -5.56
C ARG A 60 4.38 -5.57 -4.92
N TRP A 61 3.78 -4.59 -5.59
CA TRP A 61 3.75 -3.22 -5.06
C TRP A 61 2.85 -3.10 -3.84
N GLY A 62 1.66 -3.72 -3.85
CA GLY A 62 0.73 -3.68 -2.72
C GLY A 62 1.34 -4.26 -1.44
N THR A 63 1.97 -5.43 -1.53
CA THR A 63 2.61 -6.08 -0.39
C THR A 63 3.87 -5.34 0.05
N ALA A 64 4.67 -4.78 -0.87
CA ALA A 64 5.81 -3.94 -0.50
C ALA A 64 5.38 -2.71 0.33
N PHE A 65 4.20 -2.14 0.08
CA PHE A 65 3.64 -1.07 0.93
C PHE A 65 2.97 -1.58 2.23
N GLY A 66 3.06 -2.88 2.53
CA GLY A 66 2.55 -3.50 3.76
C GLY A 66 1.12 -4.04 3.67
N VAL A 67 0.45 -3.97 2.52
CA VAL A 67 -0.90 -4.53 2.36
C VAL A 67 -0.82 -6.05 2.31
N GLY A 68 -1.55 -6.73 3.20
CA GLY A 68 -1.45 -8.18 3.35
C GLY A 68 -0.49 -8.64 4.45
N SER A 69 0.14 -7.72 5.17
CA SER A 69 1.04 -8.02 6.29
C SER A 69 0.64 -7.26 7.56
N GLU A 70 0.82 -7.87 8.72
CA GLU A 70 0.78 -7.15 10.01
C GLU A 70 1.98 -6.21 10.10
N LEU A 71 1.76 -4.97 10.52
CA LEU A 71 2.81 -3.96 10.62
C LEU A 71 3.58 -4.03 11.94
N GLY A 72 3.02 -4.68 12.96
CA GLY A 72 3.68 -4.88 14.24
C GLY A 72 3.38 -3.81 15.28
N VAL A 73 2.20 -3.19 15.24
CA VAL A 73 1.84 -2.21 16.27
C VAL A 73 1.72 -2.91 17.63
N GLU A 74 2.03 -2.23 18.73
CA GLU A 74 1.97 -2.80 20.08
C GLU A 74 0.54 -2.92 20.63
N LEU A 75 -0.40 -3.33 19.79
CA LEU A 75 -1.81 -3.58 20.11
C LEU A 75 -2.21 -5.00 19.70
N PRO A 76 -3.01 -5.70 20.52
CA PRO A 76 -3.53 -7.00 20.13
C PRO A 76 -4.58 -6.86 19.01
N GLY A 77 -4.69 -7.88 18.17
CA GLY A 77 -5.74 -7.96 17.15
C GLY A 77 -5.47 -7.12 15.89
N GLU A 78 -4.21 -6.84 15.58
CA GLU A 78 -3.83 -6.35 14.26
C GLU A 78 -4.29 -7.35 13.19
N LEU A 79 -4.86 -6.85 12.09
CA LEU A 79 -5.28 -7.67 10.97
C LEU A 79 -4.37 -7.38 9.78
N ALA A 80 -3.90 -8.42 9.11
CA ALA A 80 -3.02 -8.31 7.95
C ALA A 80 -3.71 -7.76 6.68
N GLY A 81 -5.04 -7.61 6.65
CA GLY A 81 -5.74 -7.27 5.40
C GLY A 81 -5.47 -8.31 4.31
N ARG A 82 -5.46 -7.89 3.03
CA ARG A 82 -5.17 -8.77 1.89
C ARG A 82 -4.88 -8.00 0.61
N MET A 83 -3.74 -8.30 0.00
CA MET A 83 -3.54 -8.07 -1.43
C MET A 83 -3.80 -9.40 -2.18
N PRO A 84 -4.84 -9.49 -3.03
CA PRO A 84 -5.25 -10.74 -3.65
C PRO A 84 -4.32 -11.14 -4.80
N GLU A 85 -4.19 -12.45 -5.01
CA GLU A 85 -3.51 -13.04 -6.16
C GLU A 85 -4.33 -14.19 -6.77
N ARG A 86 -3.88 -14.73 -7.90
CA ARG A 86 -4.63 -15.70 -8.72
C ARG A 86 -4.99 -16.98 -7.98
N GLN A 87 -4.04 -17.57 -7.27
CA GLN A 87 -4.18 -18.82 -6.54
C GLN A 87 -5.03 -18.65 -5.30
N TRP A 88 -4.91 -17.52 -4.62
CA TRP A 88 -5.81 -17.15 -3.53
C TRP A 88 -7.25 -17.20 -4.02
N LYS A 89 -7.57 -16.60 -5.19
CA LYS A 89 -8.91 -16.68 -5.75
C LYS A 89 -9.30 -18.12 -6.09
N ARG A 90 -8.39 -18.89 -6.69
CA ARG A 90 -8.63 -20.28 -7.06
C ARG A 90 -8.95 -21.17 -5.85
N ARG A 91 -8.17 -21.06 -4.76
CA ARG A 91 -8.35 -21.82 -3.52
C ARG A 91 -9.60 -21.40 -2.73
N ASN A 92 -9.85 -20.10 -2.63
CA ASN A 92 -10.90 -19.57 -1.76
C ASN A 92 -12.26 -19.41 -2.46
N ARG A 93 -12.27 -19.25 -3.78
CA ARG A 93 -13.48 -19.00 -4.57
C ARG A 93 -13.77 -20.11 -5.60
N GLY A 94 -12.81 -20.98 -5.91
CA GLY A 94 -12.97 -21.99 -6.97
C GLY A 94 -13.00 -21.40 -8.38
N GLU A 95 -12.50 -20.16 -8.55
CA GLU A 95 -12.58 -19.40 -9.78
C GLU A 95 -11.19 -19.00 -10.31
N SER A 96 -11.06 -18.95 -11.63
CA SER A 96 -9.88 -18.37 -12.27
C SER A 96 -9.86 -16.84 -12.16
N TRP A 97 -8.65 -16.28 -12.18
CA TRP A 97 -8.46 -14.84 -12.24
C TRP A 97 -8.80 -14.29 -13.62
N SER A 98 -9.57 -13.21 -13.65
CA SER A 98 -10.00 -12.50 -14.86
C SER A 98 -9.35 -11.12 -14.96
N THR A 99 -9.38 -10.51 -16.15
CA THR A 99 -8.95 -9.12 -16.32
C THR A 99 -9.76 -8.15 -15.46
N GLY A 100 -11.04 -8.43 -15.23
CA GLY A 100 -11.91 -7.63 -14.36
C GLY A 100 -11.44 -7.64 -12.90
N ASP A 101 -10.88 -8.76 -12.42
CA ASP A 101 -10.29 -8.82 -11.08
C ASP A 101 -9.06 -7.91 -10.98
N THR A 102 -8.23 -7.86 -12.04
CA THR A 102 -7.10 -6.92 -12.12
C THR A 102 -7.56 -5.46 -12.14
N TYR A 103 -8.60 -5.14 -12.93
CA TYR A 103 -9.17 -3.79 -12.93
C TYR A 103 -9.67 -3.39 -11.55
N ASN A 104 -10.33 -4.30 -10.83
CA ASN A 104 -10.79 -4.04 -9.47
C ASN A 104 -9.64 -3.85 -8.49
N ALA A 105 -8.63 -4.72 -8.53
CA ALA A 105 -7.47 -4.61 -7.66
C ALA A 105 -6.67 -3.30 -7.89
N ALA A 106 -6.58 -2.84 -9.14
CA ALA A 106 -5.76 -1.69 -9.53
C ALA A 106 -6.20 -0.36 -8.91
N PHE A 107 -7.47 -0.24 -8.52
CA PHE A 107 -8.00 0.95 -7.85
C PHE A 107 -8.44 0.67 -6.39
N GLY A 108 -8.03 -0.47 -5.83
CA GLY A 108 -8.21 -0.79 -4.42
C GLY A 108 -9.56 -1.41 -4.05
N GLN A 109 -10.23 -2.07 -4.98
CA GLN A 109 -11.56 -2.69 -4.79
C GLN A 109 -11.51 -4.21 -5.09
N GLY A 110 -12.69 -4.84 -5.06
CA GLY A 110 -12.83 -6.28 -5.31
C GLY A 110 -12.37 -7.10 -4.11
N TYR A 111 -11.25 -7.80 -4.24
CA TYR A 111 -10.72 -8.68 -3.19
C TYR A 111 -9.59 -8.03 -2.36
N VAL A 112 -9.25 -6.78 -2.65
CA VAL A 112 -8.29 -6.01 -1.86
C VAL A 112 -8.96 -5.61 -0.54
N THR A 113 -8.29 -5.87 0.57
CA THR A 113 -8.71 -5.39 1.90
C THR A 113 -7.52 -4.77 2.60
N VAL A 114 -7.72 -3.63 3.26
CA VAL A 114 -6.65 -2.88 3.91
C VAL A 114 -7.17 -2.29 5.22
N THR A 115 -6.34 -2.28 6.25
CA THR A 115 -6.67 -1.59 7.51
C THR A 115 -6.32 -0.09 7.40
N PRO A 116 -6.98 0.79 8.18
CA PRO A 116 -6.57 2.19 8.25
C PRO A 116 -5.09 2.37 8.61
N LEU A 117 -4.56 1.50 9.47
CA LEU A 117 -3.15 1.53 9.88
C LEU A 117 -2.20 1.18 8.72
N GLN A 118 -2.54 0.18 7.90
CA GLN A 118 -1.79 -0.14 6.70
C GLN A 118 -1.81 1.00 5.69
N LEU A 119 -2.99 1.58 5.43
CA LEU A 119 -3.13 2.63 4.43
C LEU A 119 -2.39 3.91 4.85
N ILE A 120 -2.48 4.33 6.12
CA ILE A 120 -1.74 5.50 6.59
C ILE A 120 -0.22 5.24 6.57
N ASN A 121 0.24 4.02 6.87
CA ASN A 121 1.66 3.69 6.83
C ASN A 121 2.22 3.67 5.40
N ALA A 122 1.46 3.14 4.43
CA ALA A 122 1.81 3.19 3.02
C ALA A 122 1.96 4.63 2.52
N VAL A 123 1.05 5.52 2.91
CA VAL A 123 1.14 6.95 2.58
C VAL A 123 2.28 7.64 3.33
N ALA A 124 2.57 7.24 4.57
CA ALA A 124 3.73 7.72 5.33
C ALA A 124 5.04 7.44 4.59
N ALA A 125 5.19 6.25 4.00
CA ALA A 125 6.34 5.93 3.15
C ALA A 125 6.43 6.85 1.93
N LEU A 126 5.31 7.26 1.32
CA LEU A 126 5.35 8.24 0.23
C LEU A 126 5.76 9.63 0.74
N ALA A 127 5.19 10.07 1.87
CA ALA A 127 5.43 11.39 2.43
C ALA A 127 6.86 11.59 2.94
N ASN A 128 7.49 10.54 3.47
CA ASN A 128 8.83 10.60 4.08
C ASN A 128 9.99 10.23 3.13
N GLY A 129 9.71 10.05 1.84
CA GLY A 129 10.75 9.78 0.84
C GLY A 129 11.08 8.30 0.63
N GLY A 130 10.15 7.39 0.90
CA GLY A 130 10.23 5.98 0.51
C GLY A 130 10.65 5.02 1.61
N THR A 131 10.43 5.36 2.88
CA THR A 131 10.73 4.45 4.01
C THR A 131 9.45 4.09 4.75
N LEU A 132 9.06 2.83 4.70
CA LEU A 132 7.98 2.31 5.53
C LEU A 132 8.55 2.08 6.94
N TYR A 133 7.94 2.68 7.96
CA TYR A 133 8.31 2.44 9.36
C TYR A 133 7.30 1.52 10.03
N GLN A 134 7.74 0.81 11.06
CA GLN A 134 6.83 0.12 11.97
C GLN A 134 6.07 1.18 12.79
N PRO A 135 4.73 1.20 12.75
CA PRO A 135 3.95 2.11 13.59
C PRO A 135 4.10 1.72 15.06
N THR A 136 4.25 2.70 15.93
CA THR A 136 4.36 2.49 17.37
C THR A 136 3.47 3.44 18.16
N ILE A 137 2.91 2.96 19.26
CA ILE A 137 2.18 3.79 20.24
C ILE A 137 2.99 4.02 21.52
N VAL A 138 4.09 3.28 21.70
CA VAL A 138 4.92 3.33 22.90
C VAL A 138 6.11 4.24 22.65
N GLN A 139 6.30 5.27 23.47
CA GLN A 139 7.49 6.13 23.39
C GLN A 139 8.68 5.54 24.15
N ASN A 140 8.42 5.10 25.38
CA ASN A 140 9.39 4.45 26.24
C ASN A 140 8.68 3.65 27.34
N LEU A 141 9.38 2.64 27.86
CA LEU A 141 9.00 1.94 29.09
C LEU A 141 9.77 2.56 30.25
N GLN A 142 9.08 2.86 31.34
CA GLN A 142 9.66 3.46 32.54
C GLN A 142 9.51 2.52 33.75
N ASP A 143 10.47 2.58 34.67
CA ASP A 143 10.36 1.94 35.97
C ASP A 143 9.45 2.73 36.93
N ALA A 144 9.23 2.20 38.14
CA ALA A 144 8.41 2.86 39.16
C ALA A 144 8.97 4.23 39.63
N ASN A 145 10.23 4.55 39.31
CA ASN A 145 10.90 5.80 39.65
C ASN A 145 10.92 6.80 38.47
N GLY A 146 10.36 6.44 37.32
CA GLY A 146 10.37 7.26 36.10
C GLY A 146 11.67 7.15 35.28
N ASN A 147 12.55 6.19 35.59
CA ASN A 147 13.74 5.96 34.77
C ASN A 147 13.35 5.17 33.52
N ILE A 148 13.87 5.58 32.36
CA ILE A 148 13.64 4.88 31.09
C ILE A 148 14.37 3.52 31.12
N ILE A 149 13.60 2.44 31.00
CA ILE A 149 14.08 1.05 30.87
C ILE A 149 14.39 0.74 29.40
N GLN A 150 13.48 1.14 28.51
CA GLN A 150 13.58 0.88 27.08
C GLN A 150 13.00 2.06 26.30
N GLU A 151 13.77 2.57 25.36
CA GLU A 151 13.33 3.59 24.41
C GLU A 151 12.89 2.92 23.11
N PHE A 152 11.73 3.32 22.58
CA PHE A 152 11.21 2.81 21.32
C PHE A 152 11.67 3.75 20.21
N LYS A 153 12.65 3.30 19.41
CA LYS A 153 13.17 4.05 18.27
C LYS A 153 12.43 3.66 16.99
N PRO A 154 12.28 4.57 16.01
CA PRO A 154 11.70 4.23 14.71
C PRO A 154 12.45 3.05 14.09
N ARG A 155 11.72 1.98 13.78
CA ARG A 155 12.25 0.81 13.07
C ARG A 155 11.80 0.85 11.62
N ILE A 156 12.73 0.64 10.71
CA ILE A 156 12.43 0.53 9.28
C ILE A 156 11.76 -0.82 9.05
N ALA A 157 10.53 -0.80 8.54
CA ALA A 157 9.80 -1.99 8.15
C ALA A 157 10.10 -2.41 6.71
N ARG A 158 10.24 -1.43 5.80
CA ARG A 158 10.52 -1.67 4.38
C ARG A 158 11.19 -0.47 3.71
N THR A 159 12.22 -0.70 2.89
CA THR A 159 12.92 0.35 2.13
C THR A 159 12.41 0.47 0.68
N ILE A 160 11.38 1.27 0.42
CA ILE A 160 10.78 1.43 -0.93
C ILE A 160 11.71 2.17 -1.90
N MET A 161 12.43 3.20 -1.41
CA MET A 161 13.40 3.95 -2.21
C MET A 161 14.82 3.68 -1.67
N PRO A 162 15.54 2.70 -2.21
CA PRO A 162 16.88 2.35 -1.76
C PRO A 162 17.87 3.43 -2.14
N LYS A 163 18.90 3.61 -1.32
CA LYS A 163 20.03 4.49 -1.62
C LYS A 163 21.24 3.64 -2.01
N PRO A 164 22.06 4.07 -2.99
CA PRO A 164 23.22 3.31 -3.41
C PRO A 164 24.16 3.00 -2.25
N GLY A 165 24.52 1.72 -2.08
CA GLY A 165 25.43 1.24 -1.03
C GLY A 165 24.82 1.18 0.38
N GLU A 166 23.54 1.54 0.55
CA GLU A 166 22.83 1.30 1.81
C GLU A 166 22.15 -0.06 1.79
N GLU A 167 22.20 -0.74 2.94
CA GLU A 167 21.46 -1.96 3.14
C GLU A 167 19.95 -1.68 3.16
N ILE A 168 19.18 -2.54 2.52
CA ILE A 168 17.73 -2.42 2.46
C ILE A 168 17.06 -3.34 3.48
N VAL A 169 15.83 -3.00 3.85
CA VAL A 169 14.97 -3.85 4.69
C VAL A 169 13.80 -4.31 3.86
N LEU A 170 13.46 -5.59 3.94
CA LEU A 170 12.29 -6.23 3.31
C LEU A 170 11.30 -6.73 4.37
N LEU A 171 10.04 -6.92 3.97
CA LEU A 171 9.05 -7.60 4.80
C LEU A 171 9.28 -9.12 4.79
N LEU A 172 8.83 -9.81 5.86
CA LEU A 172 8.88 -11.28 5.97
C LEU A 172 8.30 -11.99 4.74
N GLN A 173 7.20 -11.46 4.22
CA GLN A 173 6.56 -12.00 3.04
C GLN A 173 7.46 -11.92 1.80
N GLU A 174 8.21 -10.84 1.61
CA GLU A 174 9.11 -10.71 0.45
C GLU A 174 10.31 -11.65 0.56
N ASP A 175 10.85 -11.85 1.75
CA ASP A 175 11.90 -12.83 2.00
C ASP A 175 11.44 -14.26 1.66
N MET A 176 10.22 -14.64 2.08
CA MET A 176 9.59 -15.91 1.68
C MET A 176 9.54 -16.03 0.15
N LEU A 177 9.11 -14.98 -0.54
CA LEU A 177 8.95 -15.00 -2.00
C LEU A 177 10.28 -15.11 -2.76
N ILE A 178 11.37 -14.59 -2.19
CA ILE A 178 12.69 -14.65 -2.81
C ILE A 178 13.35 -16.01 -2.58
N ASN A 179 13.36 -16.48 -1.34
CA ASN A 179 14.20 -17.61 -0.93
C ASN A 179 13.44 -18.93 -0.74
N GLY A 180 12.11 -18.90 -0.73
CA GLY A 180 11.26 -20.06 -0.47
C GLY A 180 11.69 -20.79 0.81
N ALA A 181 12.07 -22.06 0.67
CA ALA A 181 12.57 -22.92 1.75
C ALA A 181 13.77 -22.35 2.52
N ASN A 182 14.57 -21.48 1.90
CA ASN A 182 15.76 -20.89 2.53
C ASN A 182 15.50 -19.52 3.17
N SER A 183 14.26 -19.03 3.14
CA SER A 183 13.88 -17.76 3.76
C SER A 183 13.97 -17.82 5.28
N LEU A 184 14.22 -16.67 5.92
CA LEU A 184 14.07 -16.52 7.36
C LEU A 184 12.63 -16.82 7.77
N ALA A 185 11.67 -16.27 7.03
CA ALA A 185 10.24 -16.46 7.29
C ALA A 185 9.88 -17.95 7.44
N CYS A 186 10.28 -18.78 6.48
CA CYS A 186 9.90 -20.20 6.48
C CYS A 186 10.67 -21.10 7.43
N ARG A 187 11.89 -20.70 7.82
CA ARG A 187 12.65 -21.43 8.84
C ARG A 187 12.17 -21.10 10.25
N CYS A 188 11.60 -19.92 10.45
CA CYS A 188 11.05 -19.49 11.73
C CYS A 188 9.58 -19.87 11.94
N GLU A 189 8.80 -20.02 10.87
CA GLU A 189 7.38 -20.36 10.89
C GLU A 189 7.14 -21.81 11.34
N ASP A 190 6.46 -22.04 12.46
CA ASP A 190 6.29 -23.39 13.04
C ASP A 190 5.33 -24.29 12.25
N THR A 191 4.45 -23.68 11.45
CA THR A 191 3.54 -24.38 10.53
C THR A 191 4.19 -24.72 9.18
N SER A 192 5.38 -24.20 8.90
CA SER A 192 6.11 -24.41 7.65
C SER A 192 6.72 -25.81 7.56
N GLU A 193 6.70 -26.41 6.38
CA GLU A 193 7.43 -27.67 6.14
C GLU A 193 8.96 -27.51 6.25
N TRP A 194 9.44 -26.27 6.17
CA TRP A 194 10.86 -25.89 6.28
C TRP A 194 11.26 -25.37 7.66
N TYR A 195 10.39 -25.52 8.66
CA TYR A 195 10.65 -25.05 10.02
C TYR A 195 11.94 -25.66 10.59
N ASP A 196 12.88 -24.80 10.96
CA ASP A 196 14.11 -25.17 11.65
C ASP A 196 14.46 -24.10 12.70
N PRO A 197 14.10 -24.31 13.98
CA PRO A 197 14.35 -23.33 15.03
C PRO A 197 15.84 -23.10 15.30
N ALA A 198 16.74 -23.99 14.88
CA ALA A 198 18.18 -23.79 15.02
C ALA A 198 18.73 -22.81 13.97
N LEU A 199 18.02 -22.61 12.85
CA LEU A 199 18.36 -21.68 11.77
C LEU A 199 17.49 -20.41 11.77
N CYS A 200 16.51 -20.33 12.68
CA CYS A 200 15.71 -19.13 12.91
C CYS A 200 16.51 -18.11 13.74
N ASP A 201 17.20 -17.19 13.06
CA ASP A 201 17.94 -16.10 13.69
C ASP A 201 17.60 -14.74 13.04
N PRO A 202 16.47 -14.11 13.43
CA PRO A 202 16.06 -12.82 12.88
C PRO A 202 17.06 -11.68 13.07
N GLU A 203 17.92 -11.74 14.09
CA GLU A 203 18.84 -10.66 14.44
C GLU A 203 20.08 -10.66 13.53
N ASN A 204 20.56 -11.84 13.13
CA ASN A 204 21.77 -11.97 12.31
C ASN A 204 21.51 -12.41 10.86
N TYR A 205 20.26 -12.66 10.49
CA TYR A 205 19.91 -13.04 9.13
C TYR A 205 20.18 -11.92 8.12
N VAL A 206 20.86 -12.29 7.03
CA VAL A 206 21.07 -11.43 5.86
C VAL A 206 20.73 -12.24 4.62
N GLY A 207 19.78 -11.74 3.85
CA GLY A 207 19.42 -12.30 2.54
C GLY A 207 20.11 -11.55 1.41
N GLN A 208 20.13 -12.17 0.23
CA GLN A 208 20.58 -11.51 -0.99
C GLN A 208 19.75 -11.98 -2.19
N TYR A 209 19.62 -11.13 -3.19
CA TYR A 209 19.00 -11.49 -4.47
C TYR A 209 19.65 -10.70 -5.62
N ASN A 210 19.53 -11.23 -6.84
CA ASN A 210 19.94 -10.53 -8.06
C ASN A 210 18.88 -9.49 -8.46
N SER A 211 19.29 -8.22 -8.52
CA SER A 211 18.41 -7.10 -8.88
C SER A 211 18.23 -6.90 -10.39
N ASP A 212 19.07 -7.50 -11.23
CA ASP A 212 18.89 -7.54 -12.68
C ASP A 212 18.42 -8.94 -13.13
N PRO A 213 17.11 -9.15 -13.33
CA PRO A 213 16.56 -10.39 -13.85
C PRO A 213 16.78 -10.54 -15.37
N THR A 214 17.60 -9.72 -16.02
CA THR A 214 17.96 -9.84 -17.45
C THR A 214 19.43 -10.15 -17.66
N ASP A 215 20.22 -10.16 -16.59
CA ASP A 215 21.59 -10.64 -16.59
C ASP A 215 21.58 -12.18 -16.63
N ASP A 216 21.21 -12.72 -17.80
CA ASP A 216 21.49 -14.10 -18.19
C ASP A 216 22.99 -14.16 -18.47
N ALA A 217 23.83 -14.09 -17.42
CA ALA A 217 25.26 -14.26 -17.57
C ALA A 217 25.50 -15.63 -18.22
N GLU A 218 25.95 -15.64 -19.48
CA GLU A 218 26.26 -16.86 -20.23
C GLU A 218 27.30 -17.75 -19.50
N ASP A 219 27.95 -17.23 -18.45
CA ASP A 219 29.00 -17.85 -17.64
C ASP A 219 28.64 -18.04 -16.14
N ASP A 220 27.35 -18.07 -15.74
CA ASP A 220 26.89 -18.30 -14.35
C ASP A 220 27.39 -17.28 -13.29
N GLU A 221 28.09 -16.20 -13.68
CA GLU A 221 28.57 -15.16 -12.78
C GLU A 221 27.67 -13.91 -12.83
N VAL A 222 26.79 -13.76 -11.83
CA VAL A 222 26.05 -12.52 -11.59
C VAL A 222 27.05 -11.43 -11.19
N ALA A 223 26.98 -10.25 -11.82
CA ALA A 223 27.85 -9.16 -11.42
C ALA A 223 27.61 -8.79 -9.93
N GLU A 224 28.68 -8.65 -9.16
CA GLU A 224 28.61 -8.21 -7.75
C GLU A 224 27.87 -6.87 -7.58
N ALA A 225 27.82 -6.05 -8.63
CA ALA A 225 27.06 -4.80 -8.66
C ALA A 225 25.54 -5.00 -8.63
N ASP A 226 25.05 -6.16 -9.08
CA ASP A 226 23.62 -6.47 -9.19
C ASP A 226 23.10 -7.26 -7.99
N ILE A 227 23.99 -7.73 -7.11
CA ILE A 227 23.64 -8.39 -5.85
C ILE A 227 23.19 -7.36 -4.82
N VAL A 228 21.93 -7.46 -4.41
CA VAL A 228 21.35 -6.63 -3.35
C VAL A 228 21.26 -7.44 -2.07
N ARG A 229 21.93 -6.95 -1.01
CA ARG A 229 21.83 -7.51 0.34
C ARG A 229 20.72 -6.84 1.12
N TYR A 230 20.01 -7.62 1.92
CA TYR A 230 18.88 -7.14 2.71
C TYR A 230 18.80 -7.81 4.08
N ARG A 231 18.19 -7.08 5.02
CA ARG A 231 17.64 -7.64 6.26
C ARG A 231 16.13 -7.75 6.17
N VAL A 232 15.56 -8.58 7.04
CA VAL A 232 14.11 -8.79 7.12
C VAL A 232 13.58 -8.10 8.37
N ASN A 233 12.56 -7.27 8.22
CA ASN A 233 11.86 -6.73 9.39
C ASN A 233 10.93 -7.78 9.97
N VAL A 234 11.28 -8.27 11.16
CA VAL A 234 10.39 -9.08 11.99
C VAL A 234 9.72 -8.17 13.03
N PRO A 235 8.38 -8.01 12.97
CA PRO A 235 7.62 -7.26 13.97
C PRO A 235 7.89 -7.70 15.40
N TYR A 236 7.66 -6.80 16.36
CA TYR A 236 7.83 -7.15 17.77
C TYR A 236 6.83 -8.24 18.18
N ASN A 237 7.32 -9.29 18.84
CA ASN A 237 6.53 -10.47 19.22
C ASN A 237 5.82 -11.17 18.05
N TYR A 238 6.33 -11.04 16.82
CA TYR A 238 5.76 -11.78 15.68
C TYR A 238 5.80 -13.30 16.00
N PRO A 239 4.64 -13.97 16.06
CA PRO A 239 4.55 -15.33 16.59
C PRO A 239 4.96 -16.42 15.60
N PHE A 240 5.28 -16.08 14.34
CA PHE A 240 5.65 -17.05 13.30
C PHE A 240 4.65 -18.21 13.16
N ASN A 241 3.36 -17.85 13.08
CA ASN A 241 2.24 -18.78 12.91
C ASN A 241 1.15 -18.27 11.94
N ALA A 242 1.50 -17.28 11.09
CA ALA A 242 0.55 -16.63 10.20
C ALA A 242 0.36 -17.36 8.85
N GLY A 243 1.01 -18.51 8.63
CA GLY A 243 0.90 -19.26 7.38
C GLY A 243 1.54 -18.52 6.19
N ILE A 244 2.53 -17.65 6.44
CA ILE A 244 3.25 -16.94 5.36
C ILE A 244 3.89 -17.92 4.37
N CYS A 245 4.26 -19.11 4.86
CA CYS A 245 4.91 -20.16 4.10
C CYS A 245 3.96 -21.26 3.61
N ASP A 246 2.65 -21.07 3.75
CA ASP A 246 1.68 -21.89 3.04
C ASP A 246 1.95 -21.80 1.53
N GLU A 247 1.60 -22.84 0.78
CA GLU A 247 1.91 -22.92 -0.66
C GLU A 247 1.34 -21.72 -1.42
N LEU A 248 2.19 -20.73 -1.68
CA LEU A 248 1.94 -19.67 -2.61
C LEU A 248 2.54 -20.09 -3.94
N GLU A 249 1.73 -20.70 -4.81
CA GLU A 249 2.15 -21.06 -6.17
C GLU A 249 2.35 -19.77 -7.01
N PHE A 250 3.52 -19.15 -6.88
CA PHE A 250 3.96 -18.07 -7.78
C PHE A 250 4.60 -18.59 -9.08
N ASN A 251 4.78 -19.91 -9.19
CA ASN A 251 5.23 -20.55 -10.43
C ASN A 251 4.30 -20.21 -11.63
N ASP A 252 3.06 -19.78 -11.38
CA ASP A 252 2.10 -19.38 -12.43
C ASP A 252 1.82 -17.86 -12.50
N LEU A 253 2.56 -17.04 -11.73
CA LEU A 253 2.29 -15.60 -11.56
C LEU A 253 3.30 -14.68 -12.27
N GLY A 254 4.31 -15.22 -12.94
CA GLY A 254 5.20 -14.39 -13.73
C GLY A 254 4.49 -13.69 -14.89
N ARG A 255 5.03 -12.53 -15.29
CA ARG A 255 4.91 -11.99 -16.66
C ARG A 255 5.02 -13.18 -17.60
N GLU A 256 4.09 -13.42 -18.53
CA GLU A 256 4.27 -14.50 -19.53
C GLU A 256 5.64 -14.41 -20.21
N SER A 257 6.26 -13.21 -20.24
CA SER A 257 7.60 -12.97 -20.75
C SER A 257 8.78 -13.05 -19.76
N LEU A 258 8.59 -13.12 -18.43
CA LEU A 258 9.69 -13.34 -17.45
C LEU A 258 9.71 -14.76 -16.90
N PHE A 259 8.56 -15.43 -16.81
CA PHE A 259 8.51 -16.85 -16.46
C PHE A 259 9.10 -17.72 -17.59
N GLN A 260 8.91 -17.33 -18.85
CA GLN A 260 9.57 -17.97 -20.01
C GLN A 260 11.11 -17.86 -20.00
N ARG A 261 11.70 -17.10 -19.06
CA ARG A 261 13.16 -16.94 -18.89
C ARG A 261 13.71 -17.39 -17.53
N GLY A 262 12.86 -17.88 -16.60
CA GLY A 262 13.31 -18.51 -15.35
C GLY A 262 13.55 -17.57 -14.15
N HIS A 263 13.02 -16.35 -14.14
CA HIS A 263 13.27 -15.39 -13.04
C HIS A 263 12.15 -15.42 -11.96
N GLY A 264 12.56 -15.51 -10.68
CA GLY A 264 11.69 -15.51 -9.49
C GLY A 264 11.16 -14.13 -9.05
N TYR A 265 10.63 -14.03 -7.82
CA TYR A 265 10.20 -12.76 -7.24
C TYR A 265 11.37 -11.78 -7.09
N PHE A 266 11.15 -10.52 -7.46
CA PHE A 266 12.07 -9.42 -7.19
C PHE A 266 11.32 -8.29 -6.48
N PRO A 267 11.83 -7.76 -5.36
CA PRO A 267 11.18 -6.65 -4.68
C PRO A 267 11.06 -5.41 -5.59
N PRO A 268 9.92 -4.70 -5.60
CA PRO A 268 9.81 -3.44 -6.30
C PRO A 268 10.51 -2.31 -5.52
N TYR A 269 11.05 -1.34 -6.26
CA TYR A 269 11.62 -0.11 -5.72
C TYR A 269 11.17 1.11 -6.52
N ALA A 270 11.01 2.23 -5.84
CA ALA A 270 10.68 3.51 -6.44
C ALA A 270 11.96 4.34 -6.65
N SER A 271 11.99 5.12 -7.73
CA SER A 271 12.96 6.20 -7.88
C SER A 271 12.48 7.45 -7.13
N ALA A 272 13.41 8.38 -6.87
CA ALA A 272 13.09 9.70 -6.33
C ALA A 272 12.08 10.45 -7.21
N ASP A 273 12.19 10.31 -8.54
CA ASP A 273 11.23 10.90 -9.47
C ASP A 273 9.84 10.30 -9.28
N THR A 274 9.71 8.98 -9.16
CA THR A 274 8.41 8.32 -8.91
C THR A 274 7.78 8.83 -7.63
N ILE A 275 8.53 8.89 -6.53
CA ILE A 275 8.02 9.42 -5.24
C ILE A 275 7.57 10.88 -5.38
N SER A 276 8.38 11.73 -6.05
CA SER A 276 8.05 13.13 -6.29
C SER A 276 6.76 13.30 -7.11
N TRP A 277 6.57 12.48 -8.16
CA TRP A 277 5.34 12.50 -8.95
C TRP A 277 4.11 12.06 -8.14
N LEU A 278 4.25 11.07 -7.26
CA LEU A 278 3.16 10.63 -6.39
C LEU A 278 2.78 11.69 -5.36
N GLN A 279 3.77 12.29 -4.68
CA GLN A 279 3.57 13.42 -3.76
C GLN A 279 2.87 14.58 -4.46
N ARG A 280 3.32 14.95 -5.66
CA ARG A 280 2.67 15.99 -6.47
C ARG A 280 1.24 15.61 -6.84
N GLY A 281 0.98 14.36 -7.22
CA GLY A 281 -0.37 13.86 -7.47
C GLY A 281 -1.30 14.02 -6.26
N MET A 282 -0.81 13.67 -5.06
CA MET A 282 -1.54 13.86 -3.81
C MET A 282 -1.75 15.34 -3.46
N ARG A 283 -0.83 16.22 -3.85
CA ARG A 283 -1.02 17.68 -3.75
C ARG A 283 -2.09 18.17 -4.72
N GLU A 284 -2.12 17.65 -5.94
CA GLU A 284 -3.11 18.00 -6.97
C GLU A 284 -4.54 17.67 -6.53
N VAL A 285 -4.73 16.56 -5.79
CA VAL A 285 -6.03 16.19 -5.20
C VAL A 285 -6.63 17.33 -4.38
N VAL A 286 -5.79 18.04 -3.63
CA VAL A 286 -6.20 19.15 -2.75
C VAL A 286 -6.39 20.45 -3.52
N ILE A 287 -5.54 20.77 -4.49
CA ILE A 287 -5.57 22.09 -5.14
C ILE A 287 -6.55 22.16 -6.31
N SER A 288 -6.76 21.06 -7.02
CA SER A 288 -7.53 21.03 -8.27
C SER A 288 -8.38 19.77 -8.43
N GLY A 289 -8.24 18.82 -7.52
CA GLY A 289 -8.86 17.49 -7.58
C GLY A 289 -10.08 17.32 -6.70
N THR A 290 -10.37 16.06 -6.37
CA THR A 290 -11.57 15.63 -5.62
C THR A 290 -11.70 16.28 -4.24
N SER A 291 -10.61 16.78 -3.64
CA SER A 291 -10.61 17.39 -2.31
C SER A 291 -10.59 18.93 -2.35
N SER A 292 -10.62 19.52 -3.56
CA SER A 292 -10.46 20.97 -3.74
C SER A 292 -11.64 21.79 -3.24
N GLU A 293 -12.88 21.38 -3.52
CA GLU A 293 -14.07 22.08 -3.02
C GLU A 293 -14.27 21.85 -1.51
N ALA A 294 -13.97 20.64 -1.03
CA ALA A 294 -13.96 20.33 0.39
C ALA A 294 -12.92 21.14 1.18
N ALA A 295 -11.98 21.84 0.52
CA ALA A 295 -10.98 22.70 1.18
C ALA A 295 -11.60 23.98 1.72
N MET A 296 -12.79 24.32 1.24
CA MET A 296 -13.54 25.49 1.66
C MET A 296 -14.57 25.18 2.74
N ILE A 297 -14.80 23.90 3.06
CA ILE A 297 -15.83 23.46 4.02
C ILE A 297 -15.16 23.24 5.38
N SER A 298 -15.45 24.13 6.33
CA SER A 298 -15.15 23.95 7.74
C SER A 298 -16.42 23.50 8.47
N LEU A 299 -16.32 22.46 9.32
CA LEU A 299 -17.46 21.85 10.00
C LEU A 299 -18.05 22.75 11.10
N GLU A 300 -17.26 23.68 11.66
CA GLU A 300 -17.65 24.50 12.82
C GLU A 300 -17.41 26.03 12.65
N SER A 301 -16.83 26.51 11.54
CA SER A 301 -16.52 27.94 11.38
C SER A 301 -16.55 28.45 9.93
N ASP A 302 -16.76 29.76 9.73
CA ASP A 302 -16.60 30.46 8.44
C ASP A 302 -15.11 30.59 7.99
N ALA A 303 -14.17 29.92 8.67
CA ALA A 303 -12.75 29.99 8.38
C ALA A 303 -12.31 28.85 7.45
N MET A 304 -11.40 29.14 6.52
CA MET A 304 -10.73 28.09 5.73
C MET A 304 -9.84 27.26 6.66
N PRO A 305 -9.97 25.91 6.68
CA PRO A 305 -9.00 25.05 7.36
C PRO A 305 -7.61 25.22 6.74
N LEU A 306 -6.56 25.27 7.58
CA LEU A 306 -5.15 25.31 7.14
C LEU A 306 -4.78 26.48 6.19
N PRO A 307 -5.11 27.74 6.50
CA PRO A 307 -4.98 28.86 5.56
C PRO A 307 -3.53 29.16 5.11
N TYR A 308 -2.52 28.65 5.83
CA TYR A 308 -1.10 28.88 5.56
C TYR A 308 -0.26 27.60 5.58
N VAL A 309 -0.92 26.43 5.57
CA VAL A 309 -0.23 25.14 5.59
C VAL A 309 -0.61 24.38 4.34
N ASN A 310 0.39 24.14 3.48
CA ASN A 310 0.19 23.29 2.32
C ASN A 310 0.00 21.86 2.80
N GLU A 311 -1.03 21.18 2.31
CA GLU A 311 -1.29 19.77 2.59
C GLU A 311 -1.33 18.95 1.29
N ALA A 312 -1.17 17.64 1.40
CA ALA A 312 -1.43 16.71 0.32
C ALA A 312 -2.23 15.53 0.85
N GLY A 313 -3.02 14.89 0.01
CA GLY A 313 -3.89 13.81 0.45
C GLY A 313 -4.54 13.05 -0.70
N LYS A 314 -5.36 12.07 -0.33
CA LYS A 314 -6.13 11.29 -1.29
C LYS A 314 -7.47 10.90 -0.69
N THR A 315 -8.54 11.15 -1.45
CA THR A 315 -9.90 10.67 -1.14
C THR A 315 -10.07 9.22 -1.58
N GLY A 316 -10.98 8.50 -0.93
CA GLY A 316 -11.40 7.17 -1.33
C GLY A 316 -12.86 6.90 -1.00
N THR A 317 -13.49 6.05 -1.79
CA THR A 317 -14.86 5.55 -1.60
C THR A 317 -14.81 4.05 -1.78
N ALA A 318 -15.05 3.29 -0.71
CA ALA A 318 -15.00 1.83 -0.74
C ALA A 318 -16.43 1.27 -0.73
N GLU A 319 -16.81 0.51 -1.75
CA GLU A 319 -18.13 -0.11 -1.79
C GLU A 319 -18.12 -1.36 -0.91
N TYR A 320 -19.23 -1.64 -0.23
CA TYR A 320 -19.29 -2.78 0.69
C TYR A 320 -20.67 -3.41 0.73
N CYS A 321 -20.70 -4.67 1.13
CA CYS A 321 -21.90 -5.37 1.55
C CYS A 321 -21.51 -6.41 2.60
N ASP A 322 -21.60 -6.02 3.87
CA ASP A 322 -21.19 -6.84 5.01
C ASP A 322 -22.42 -7.46 5.72
N ASP A 323 -22.15 -8.16 6.82
CA ASP A 323 -23.14 -8.82 7.67
C ASP A 323 -24.04 -7.85 8.44
N ILE A 324 -23.77 -6.55 8.37
CA ILE A 324 -24.58 -5.47 8.95
C ILE A 324 -25.48 -4.85 7.86
N ALA A 325 -24.91 -4.44 6.72
CA ALA A 325 -25.62 -3.77 5.63
C ALA A 325 -26.56 -4.71 4.87
N PHE A 326 -26.20 -5.97 4.70
CA PHE A 326 -27.04 -6.96 4.02
C PHE A 326 -28.41 -7.16 4.69
N PRO A 327 -28.51 -7.50 5.99
CA PRO A 327 -29.82 -7.67 6.65
C PRO A 327 -30.62 -6.37 6.76
N LEU A 328 -29.96 -5.20 6.66
CA LEU A 328 -30.61 -3.90 6.62
C LEU A 328 -31.16 -3.53 5.23
N GLY A 329 -30.96 -4.38 4.22
CA GLY A 329 -31.44 -4.15 2.86
C GLY A 329 -30.68 -3.03 2.12
N LEU A 330 -29.48 -2.69 2.58
CA LEU A 330 -28.66 -1.63 1.97
C LEU A 330 -27.93 -2.11 0.70
N CYS A 331 -27.68 -3.41 0.56
CA CYS A 331 -26.92 -3.98 -0.55
C CYS A 331 -27.75 -4.11 -1.85
N VAL A 332 -27.94 -2.98 -2.55
CA VAL A 332 -28.68 -2.94 -3.83
C VAL A 332 -27.70 -3.00 -5.00
N GLN A 333 -27.77 -4.04 -5.83
CA GLN A 333 -26.85 -4.21 -6.97
C GLN A 333 -26.79 -2.95 -7.85
N GLY A 334 -25.58 -2.44 -8.09
CA GLY A 334 -25.34 -1.21 -8.85
C GLY A 334 -25.50 0.10 -8.04
N GLN A 335 -25.92 -0.01 -6.78
CA GLN A 335 -26.01 1.07 -5.79
C GLN A 335 -25.63 0.55 -4.41
N TRP A 336 -24.44 -0.06 -4.31
CA TRP A 336 -23.92 -0.51 -3.02
C TRP A 336 -23.63 0.69 -2.12
N PRO A 337 -23.82 0.55 -0.80
CA PRO A 337 -23.40 1.58 0.14
C PRO A 337 -21.87 1.68 0.11
N SER A 338 -21.35 2.82 0.55
CA SER A 338 -19.92 3.06 0.56
C SER A 338 -19.40 3.64 1.87
N HIS A 339 -18.15 3.29 2.19
CA HIS A 339 -17.38 3.94 3.24
C HIS A 339 -16.65 5.16 2.67
N GLY A 340 -16.59 6.24 3.44
CA GLY A 340 -15.85 7.44 3.10
C GLY A 340 -14.43 7.41 3.68
N TRP A 341 -13.42 7.60 2.84
CA TRP A 341 -12.02 7.62 3.24
C TRP A 341 -11.35 8.94 2.84
N TYR A 342 -10.46 9.41 3.70
CA TYR A 342 -9.46 10.42 3.34
C TYR A 342 -8.21 10.21 4.17
N VAL A 343 -7.06 10.28 3.51
CA VAL A 343 -5.75 10.36 4.16
C VAL A 343 -5.08 11.63 3.68
N GLY A 344 -4.52 12.39 4.61
CA GLY A 344 -3.76 13.60 4.30
C GLY A 344 -2.53 13.73 5.18
N TYR A 345 -1.55 14.49 4.71
CA TYR A 345 -0.41 14.94 5.50
C TYR A 345 -0.10 16.41 5.26
N ALA A 346 0.53 17.01 6.26
CA ALA A 346 0.90 18.42 6.26
C ALA A 346 2.11 18.69 7.18
N PRO A 347 2.93 19.73 6.90
CA PRO A 347 3.01 20.44 5.62
C PRO A 347 3.41 19.54 4.44
N TYR A 348 3.07 19.92 3.21
CA TYR A 348 3.38 19.16 2.00
C TYR A 348 4.88 19.00 1.79
N GLU A 349 5.65 20.06 2.01
CA GLU A 349 7.08 20.12 1.73
C GLU A 349 7.93 19.42 2.79
N ASN A 350 7.47 19.45 4.06
CA ASN A 350 8.13 18.80 5.18
C ASN A 350 7.06 18.23 6.12
N PRO A 351 6.53 17.04 5.84
CA PRO A 351 5.41 16.47 6.58
C PRO A 351 5.72 16.29 8.07
N GLU A 352 4.84 16.82 8.92
CA GLU A 352 4.94 16.71 10.38
C GLU A 352 3.81 15.89 11.00
N ILE A 353 2.63 15.90 10.37
CA ILE A 353 1.46 15.15 10.79
C ILE A 353 0.81 14.48 9.58
N MET A 354 0.32 13.27 9.80
CA MET A 354 -0.53 12.54 8.87
C MET A 354 -1.78 12.08 9.61
N VAL A 355 -2.93 12.18 8.96
CA VAL A 355 -4.22 11.81 9.54
C VAL A 355 -5.00 11.02 8.50
N ILE A 356 -5.60 9.92 8.92
CA ILE A 356 -6.54 9.14 8.13
C ILE A 356 -7.90 9.15 8.81
N ALA A 357 -8.97 9.34 8.02
CA ALA A 357 -10.34 9.15 8.45
C ALA A 357 -10.99 8.04 7.63
N PHE A 358 -11.65 7.13 8.35
CA PHE A 358 -12.51 6.08 7.82
C PHE A 358 -13.90 6.26 8.42
N ILE A 359 -14.89 6.48 7.56
CA ILE A 359 -16.28 6.69 7.98
C ILE A 359 -17.12 5.54 7.42
N TYR A 360 -17.51 4.63 8.31
CA TYR A 360 -18.41 3.54 7.97
C TYR A 360 -19.74 4.11 7.46
N ASN A 361 -20.21 3.57 6.33
CA ASN A 361 -21.38 4.08 5.61
C ASN A 361 -21.34 5.61 5.33
N GLY A 362 -20.13 6.18 5.20
CA GLY A 362 -19.92 7.62 5.03
C GLY A 362 -20.18 8.16 3.63
N GLY A 363 -20.49 7.32 2.64
CA GLY A 363 -20.71 7.79 1.28
C GLY A 363 -19.41 8.23 0.61
N GLU A 364 -19.39 9.45 0.07
CA GLU A 364 -18.25 10.01 -0.65
C GLU A 364 -17.19 10.56 0.32
N GLY A 365 -15.95 10.05 0.23
CA GLY A 365 -14.86 10.45 1.12
C GLY A 365 -14.54 11.95 1.10
N ALA A 366 -14.66 12.60 -0.06
CA ALA A 366 -14.40 14.03 -0.22
C ALA A 366 -15.37 14.92 0.59
N LEU A 367 -16.63 14.48 0.76
CA LEU A 367 -17.66 15.27 1.42
C LEU A 367 -17.65 15.11 2.94
N VAL A 368 -17.17 13.96 3.44
CA VAL A 368 -17.28 13.60 4.87
C VAL A 368 -15.92 13.41 5.53
N ALA A 369 -15.05 12.58 4.97
CA ALA A 369 -13.77 12.24 5.60
C ALA A 369 -12.74 13.38 5.48
N THR A 370 -12.75 14.09 4.35
CA THR A 370 -11.81 15.21 4.11
C THR A 370 -11.98 16.35 5.12
N PRO A 371 -13.18 16.91 5.37
CA PRO A 371 -13.34 17.98 6.37
C PRO A 371 -12.88 17.58 7.77
N ILE A 372 -13.17 16.35 8.20
CA ILE A 372 -12.74 15.81 9.51
C ILE A 372 -11.22 15.84 9.65
N VAL A 373 -10.51 15.33 8.64
CA VAL A 373 -9.04 15.30 8.67
C VAL A 373 -8.46 16.72 8.72
N ARG A 374 -9.00 17.64 7.91
CA ARG A 374 -8.53 19.03 7.89
C ARG A 374 -8.76 19.75 9.21
N GLU A 375 -9.86 19.47 9.89
CA GLU A 375 -10.14 20.02 11.21
C GLU A 375 -9.13 19.53 12.25
N VAL A 376 -8.80 18.24 12.26
CA VAL A 376 -7.77 17.66 13.14
C VAL A 376 -6.40 18.31 12.87
N MET A 377 -6.02 18.45 11.61
CA MET A 377 -4.76 19.12 11.25
C MET A 377 -4.77 20.60 11.65
N ASN A 378 -5.88 21.31 11.43
CA ASN A 378 -6.01 22.71 11.82
C ASN A 378 -5.86 22.87 13.33
N ALA A 379 -6.48 21.98 14.13
CA ALA A 379 -6.31 21.94 15.57
C ALA A 379 -4.85 21.68 15.96
N TYR A 380 -4.16 20.73 15.32
CA TYR A 380 -2.75 20.44 15.55
C TYR A 380 -1.86 21.68 15.34
N PHE A 381 -1.98 22.36 14.19
CA PHE A 381 -1.15 23.55 13.91
C PHE A 381 -1.51 24.74 14.79
N THR A 382 -2.79 24.91 15.14
CA THR A 382 -3.24 25.95 16.08
C THR A 382 -2.62 25.74 17.47
N LEU A 383 -2.71 24.51 18.01
CA LEU A 383 -2.12 24.17 19.31
C LEU A 383 -0.58 24.30 19.29
N LYS A 384 0.07 23.91 18.18
CA LYS A 384 1.52 24.07 18.01
C LYS A 384 1.92 25.54 18.02
N ALA A 385 1.21 26.40 17.29
CA ALA A 385 1.46 27.84 17.26
C ALA A 385 1.28 28.48 18.65
N GLN A 386 0.25 28.09 19.39
CA GLN A 386 0.01 28.56 20.77
C GLN A 386 1.12 28.13 21.73
N ARG A 387 1.61 26.88 21.64
CA ARG A 387 2.71 26.38 22.47
C ARG A 387 4.04 27.04 22.16
N GLY A 388 4.32 27.37 20.90
CA GLY A 388 5.55 28.05 20.50
C GLY A 388 5.60 29.54 20.87
N GLN A 389 4.49 30.12 21.31
CA GLN A 389 4.41 31.49 21.83
C GLN A 389 4.54 31.59 23.36
N GLN A 390 4.52 30.45 24.07
CA GLN A 390 4.82 30.34 25.50
C GLN A 390 6.30 30.00 25.70
#